data_AF-A0A7Y3V7E3-F1
#
_entry.id   AF-A0A7Y3V7E3-F1
#
_cell.length_a   1.000
_cell.length_b   1.000
_cell.length_c   1.000
_cell.angle_alpha   90.00
_cell.angle_beta   90.00
_cell.angle_gamma   90.00
#
_symmetry.space_group_name_H-M   'P 1'
#
loop_
_entity.id
_entity.type
_entity.pdbx_description
1 polymer ?
#
loop_
_entity_poly.entity_id
_entity_poly.type
_entity_poly.pdbx_seq_one_letter_code
_entity_poly.pdbx_strand_id
1 'polypeptide(L)'
;MKIGIPKGLLYYKYYPFYISFFKNLGFEVVTSPDTNEDILNNGIKTCVDESCLPVKVFHGHCSYLKDKCDLLFVPRIMQINKDEYICPKFCGLVEMIANSIDNIPPIISEPIYAYGEKQLKKWAFKTGKILKVNRLLINNALKKALKVQQQYESGINNENFSKKIALIGHPYNIFDNYINMDITKKLNKLGIGVITEECLGQNYINKEVKRLYKKPFWTFVRNSYGFASYMARNKIVDGIIYISSFGCGIDSVILELIKNEDEKVPILEIKLDEQRGEAGIDTRLEAFSDMLQIS
;
A
#
# COMPACT_ATOMS: atom_id res chain seq x y z
N MET A 1 -4.91 -28.02 3.69
CA MET A 1 -5.67 -26.79 3.36
C MET A 1 -4.70 -25.68 3.05
N LYS A 2 -4.83 -25.07 1.87
CA LYS A 2 -4.03 -23.98 1.35
C LYS A 2 -4.79 -22.67 1.45
N ILE A 3 -4.17 -21.66 2.05
CA ILE A 3 -4.71 -20.31 2.16
C ILE A 3 -4.01 -19.41 1.13
N GLY A 4 -4.79 -18.87 0.19
CA GLY A 4 -4.34 -17.92 -0.80
C GLY A 4 -4.29 -16.51 -0.23
N ILE A 5 -3.17 -15.82 -0.39
CA ILE A 5 -2.99 -14.41 0.00
C ILE A 5 -2.60 -13.60 -1.24
N PRO A 6 -3.49 -12.74 -1.79
CA PRO A 6 -3.20 -11.93 -2.97
C PRO A 6 -2.07 -10.92 -2.72
N LYS A 7 -1.09 -10.84 -3.62
CA LYS A 7 0.03 -9.90 -3.62
C LYS A 7 -0.37 -8.50 -4.14
N GLY A 8 -1.46 -7.94 -3.63
CA GLY A 8 -1.95 -6.61 -4.03
C GLY A 8 -2.35 -5.74 -2.84
N LEU A 9 -2.59 -4.45 -3.12
CA LEU A 9 -2.96 -3.46 -2.10
C LEU A 9 -1.96 -3.44 -0.93
N LEU A 10 -2.44 -3.49 0.31
CA LEU A 10 -1.60 -3.36 1.50
C LEU A 10 -0.78 -4.62 1.82
N TYR A 11 -0.71 -5.59 0.91
CA TYR A 11 0.19 -6.73 1.00
C TYR A 11 1.62 -6.28 1.30
N TYR A 12 2.16 -5.32 0.55
CA TYR A 12 3.56 -4.83 0.70
C TYR A 12 3.89 -4.30 2.11
N LYS A 13 2.87 -3.94 2.90
CA LYS A 13 3.03 -3.44 4.28
C LYS A 13 2.75 -4.50 5.35
N TYR A 14 1.82 -5.42 5.10
CA TYR A 14 1.27 -6.33 6.12
C TYR A 14 1.39 -7.82 5.82
N TYR A 15 1.97 -8.23 4.68
CA TYR A 15 2.17 -9.64 4.37
C TYR A 15 2.94 -10.42 5.45
N PRO A 16 3.97 -9.88 6.15
CA PRO A 16 4.72 -10.65 7.14
C PRO A 16 3.83 -11.10 8.28
N PHE A 17 2.91 -10.23 8.73
CA PHE A 17 1.89 -10.56 9.72
C PHE A 17 1.00 -11.70 9.23
N TYR A 18 0.37 -11.57 8.06
CA TYR A 18 -0.60 -12.58 7.59
C TYR A 18 0.04 -13.93 7.29
N ILE A 19 1.18 -13.93 6.60
CA ILE A 19 1.90 -15.17 6.29
C ILE A 19 2.35 -15.86 7.58
N SER A 20 2.93 -15.11 8.52
CA SER A 20 3.36 -15.67 9.82
C SER A 20 2.17 -16.21 10.61
N PHE A 21 1.04 -15.48 10.63
CA PHE A 21 -0.17 -15.90 11.33
C PHE A 21 -0.70 -17.24 10.81
N PHE A 22 -0.97 -17.35 9.50
CA PHE A 22 -1.55 -18.57 8.92
C PHE A 22 -0.58 -19.76 8.95
N LYS A 23 0.73 -19.54 8.72
CA LYS A 23 1.74 -20.59 8.87
C LYS A 23 1.81 -21.12 10.30
N ASN A 24 1.75 -20.24 11.31
CA ASN A 24 1.78 -20.66 12.72
C ASN A 24 0.46 -21.29 13.20
N LEU A 25 -0.63 -21.16 12.45
CA LEU A 25 -1.85 -21.95 12.67
C LEU A 25 -1.75 -23.37 12.05
N GLY A 26 -0.69 -23.65 11.27
CA GLY A 26 -0.46 -24.94 10.62
C GLY A 26 -0.98 -25.03 9.19
N PHE A 27 -1.30 -23.91 8.53
CA PHE A 27 -1.76 -23.89 7.14
C PHE A 27 -0.63 -23.64 6.15
N GLU A 28 -0.75 -24.25 4.97
CA GLU A 28 0.07 -23.90 3.82
C GLU A 28 -0.41 -22.54 3.29
N VAL A 29 0.51 -21.64 3.02
CA VAL A 29 0.22 -20.29 2.49
C VAL A 29 0.75 -20.18 1.08
N VAL A 30 -0.13 -19.82 0.15
CA VAL A 30 0.18 -19.60 -1.27
C VAL A 30 -0.06 -18.12 -1.57
N THR A 31 0.88 -17.49 -2.28
CA THR A 31 0.75 -16.09 -2.74
C THR A 31 0.76 -16.04 -4.26
N SER A 32 0.10 -15.04 -4.84
CA SER A 32 0.25 -14.75 -6.28
C SER A 32 1.67 -14.24 -6.59
N PRO A 33 2.11 -14.32 -7.87
CA PRO A 33 3.41 -13.80 -8.29
C PRO A 33 3.46 -12.26 -8.16
N ASP A 34 4.62 -11.67 -8.48
CA ASP A 34 4.67 -10.24 -8.79
C ASP A 34 3.67 -9.89 -9.88
N THR A 35 3.11 -8.68 -9.81
CA THR A 35 2.20 -8.19 -10.85
C THR A 35 2.91 -8.26 -12.19
N ASN A 36 2.18 -8.75 -13.19
CA ASN A 36 2.62 -8.87 -14.57
C ASN A 36 1.42 -8.58 -15.48
N GLU A 37 1.64 -8.69 -16.79
CA GLU A 37 0.60 -8.42 -17.79
C GLU A 37 -0.64 -9.30 -17.60
N ASP A 38 -0.46 -10.59 -17.30
CA ASP A 38 -1.58 -11.52 -17.08
C ASP A 38 -2.40 -11.12 -15.84
N ILE A 39 -1.74 -10.73 -14.75
CA ILE A 39 -2.41 -10.26 -13.53
C ILE A 39 -3.20 -8.99 -13.84
N LEU A 40 -2.59 -8.01 -14.50
CA LEU A 40 -3.26 -6.76 -14.84
C LEU A 40 -4.47 -6.99 -15.76
N ASN A 41 -4.29 -7.74 -16.85
CA ASN A 41 -5.34 -8.01 -17.84
C ASN A 41 -6.50 -8.80 -17.23
N ASN A 42 -6.22 -9.82 -16.41
CA ASN A 42 -7.27 -10.53 -15.69
C ASN A 42 -7.98 -9.62 -14.67
N GLY A 43 -7.23 -8.71 -14.03
CA GLY A 43 -7.77 -7.71 -13.13
C GLY A 43 -8.74 -6.74 -13.81
N ILE A 44 -8.36 -6.23 -14.99
CA ILE A 44 -9.22 -5.36 -15.81
C ILE A 44 -10.48 -6.10 -16.23
N LYS A 45 -10.35 -7.35 -16.69
CA LYS A 45 -11.48 -8.16 -17.15
C LYS A 45 -12.48 -8.51 -16.04
N THR A 46 -12.00 -8.69 -14.82
CA THR A 46 -12.83 -9.18 -13.69
C THR A 46 -13.24 -8.09 -12.72
N CYS A 47 -12.76 -6.86 -12.86
CA CYS A 47 -13.10 -5.76 -11.98
C CYS A 47 -14.05 -4.79 -12.68
N VAL A 48 -14.83 -4.03 -11.91
CA VAL A 48 -15.67 -2.96 -12.46
C VAL A 48 -14.81 -1.81 -13.00
N ASP A 49 -15.21 -1.25 -14.14
CA ASP A 49 -14.42 -0.27 -14.91
C ASP A 49 -14.04 0.97 -14.10
N GLU A 50 -14.95 1.47 -13.24
CA GLU A 50 -14.76 2.67 -12.41
C GLU A 50 -13.84 2.45 -11.18
N SER A 51 -13.29 1.24 -11.00
CA SER A 51 -12.33 1.00 -9.91
C SER A 51 -10.95 1.53 -10.23
N CYS A 52 -10.23 1.98 -9.20
CA CYS A 52 -8.85 2.42 -9.36
C CYS A 52 -7.94 1.24 -9.74
N LEU A 53 -6.84 1.55 -10.43
CA LEU A 53 -5.84 0.58 -10.89
C LEU A 53 -5.41 -0.44 -9.81
N PRO A 54 -5.11 -0.05 -8.56
CA PRO A 54 -4.71 -0.99 -7.50
C PRO A 54 -5.78 -2.04 -7.17
N VAL A 55 -7.06 -1.66 -7.27
CA VAL A 55 -8.17 -2.59 -7.04
C VAL A 55 -8.31 -3.56 -8.20
N LYS A 56 -8.11 -3.10 -9.45
CA LYS A 56 -8.07 -3.99 -10.63
C LYS A 56 -6.93 -5.00 -10.52
N VAL A 57 -5.72 -4.54 -10.19
CA VAL A 57 -4.56 -5.42 -9.95
C VAL A 57 -4.85 -6.44 -8.84
N PHE A 58 -5.51 -6.02 -7.76
CA PHE A 58 -5.93 -6.94 -6.70
C PHE A 58 -6.92 -8.02 -7.18
N HIS A 59 -7.88 -7.67 -8.06
CA HIS A 59 -8.76 -8.66 -8.69
C HIS A 59 -7.95 -9.66 -9.52
N GLY A 60 -6.94 -9.21 -10.25
CA GLY A 60 -6.01 -10.06 -11.00
C GLY A 60 -5.32 -11.10 -10.11
N HIS A 61 -4.79 -10.65 -8.97
CA HIS A 61 -4.16 -11.52 -7.97
C HIS A 61 -5.13 -12.52 -7.35
N CYS A 62 -6.36 -12.11 -7.05
CA CYS A 62 -7.41 -13.02 -6.57
C CYS A 62 -7.81 -14.05 -7.64
N SER A 63 -7.98 -13.61 -8.89
CA SER A 63 -8.30 -14.47 -10.03
C SER A 63 -7.22 -15.51 -10.27
N TYR A 64 -5.94 -15.13 -10.17
CA TYR A 64 -4.81 -16.07 -10.25
C TYR A 64 -4.85 -17.14 -9.14
N LEU A 65 -5.26 -16.76 -7.93
CA LEU A 65 -5.26 -17.65 -6.77
C LEU A 65 -6.47 -18.58 -6.69
N LYS A 66 -7.58 -18.27 -7.39
CA LYS A 66 -8.86 -18.96 -7.22
C LYS A 66 -8.77 -20.48 -7.36
N ASP A 67 -7.94 -20.96 -8.29
CA ASP A 67 -7.75 -22.39 -8.57
C ASP A 67 -6.52 -22.99 -7.86
N LYS A 68 -5.86 -22.22 -6.98
CA LYS A 68 -4.58 -22.57 -6.33
C LYS A 68 -4.67 -22.61 -4.81
N CYS A 69 -5.83 -22.30 -4.24
CA CYS A 69 -6.06 -22.37 -2.80
C CYS A 69 -7.46 -22.90 -2.47
N ASP A 70 -7.59 -23.48 -1.28
CA ASP A 70 -8.88 -23.97 -0.76
C ASP A 70 -9.71 -22.83 -0.15
N LEU A 71 -9.03 -21.75 0.25
CA LEU A 71 -9.59 -20.62 0.95
C LEU A 71 -8.81 -19.36 0.55
N LEU A 72 -9.51 -18.26 0.27
CA LEU A 72 -8.89 -16.99 -0.06
C LEU A 72 -8.92 -16.05 1.15
N PHE A 73 -7.79 -15.45 1.49
CA PHE A 73 -7.74 -14.40 2.50
C PHE A 73 -7.73 -13.03 1.83
N VAL A 74 -8.82 -12.28 1.99
CA VAL A 74 -8.94 -10.90 1.50
C VAL A 74 -8.85 -9.96 2.72
N PRO A 75 -7.74 -9.20 2.89
CA PRO A 75 -7.54 -8.37 4.06
C PRO A 75 -8.45 -7.12 4.04
N ARG A 76 -9.63 -7.22 4.64
CA ARG A 76 -10.56 -6.11 4.85
C ARG A 76 -10.07 -5.19 5.99
N ILE A 77 -9.06 -4.38 5.73
CA ILE A 77 -8.50 -3.43 6.72
C ILE A 77 -9.39 -2.20 6.81
N MET A 78 -10.00 -2.00 7.98
CA MET A 78 -10.92 -0.89 8.24
C MET A 78 -10.21 0.31 8.88
N GLN A 79 -9.27 0.05 9.80
CA GLN A 79 -8.56 1.06 10.57
C GLN A 79 -7.16 0.58 10.93
N ILE A 80 -6.18 1.49 10.87
CA ILE A 80 -4.82 1.27 11.39
C ILE A 80 -4.60 2.10 12.66
N ASN A 81 -5.12 3.32 12.69
CA ASN A 81 -5.12 4.18 13.87
C ASN A 81 -6.55 4.36 14.40
N LYS A 82 -6.69 4.62 15.70
CA LYS A 82 -7.99 4.88 16.30
C LYS A 82 -8.55 6.19 15.73
N ASP A 83 -9.85 6.18 15.42
CA ASP A 83 -10.59 7.33 14.85
C ASP A 83 -10.07 7.80 13.47
N GLU A 84 -9.30 6.96 12.79
CA GLU A 84 -8.89 7.12 11.38
C GLU A 84 -9.32 5.88 10.59
N TYR A 85 -9.59 6.06 9.30
CA TYR A 85 -10.11 5.00 8.44
C TYR A 85 -9.25 4.82 7.19
N ILE A 86 -9.48 3.72 6.48
CA ILE A 86 -8.83 3.40 5.22
C ILE A 86 -9.73 3.80 4.04
N CYS A 87 -9.19 3.75 2.83
CA CYS A 87 -9.95 3.95 1.60
C CYS A 87 -11.24 3.09 1.61
N PRO A 88 -12.41 3.67 1.28
CA PRO A 88 -13.69 2.95 1.30
C PRO A 88 -13.74 1.71 0.40
N LYS A 89 -12.88 1.63 -0.63
CA LYS A 89 -12.76 0.44 -1.48
C LYS A 89 -12.33 -0.80 -0.68
N PHE A 90 -11.62 -0.65 0.45
CA PHE A 90 -11.32 -1.77 1.36
C PHE A 90 -12.57 -2.31 2.06
N CYS A 91 -13.54 -1.45 2.36
CA CYS A 91 -14.78 -1.86 3.04
C CYS A 91 -15.60 -2.83 2.18
N GLY A 92 -15.72 -2.55 0.89
CA GLY A 92 -16.44 -3.38 -0.08
C GLY A 92 -15.56 -4.40 -0.82
N LEU A 93 -14.27 -4.51 -0.47
CA LEU A 93 -13.30 -5.27 -1.26
C LEU A 93 -13.67 -6.75 -1.40
N VAL A 94 -14.16 -7.36 -0.33
CA VAL A 94 -14.55 -8.77 -0.33
C VAL A 94 -15.75 -8.98 -1.23
N GLU A 95 -16.77 -8.11 -1.15
CA GLU A 95 -17.97 -8.19 -1.98
C GLU A 95 -17.63 -7.97 -3.45
N MET A 96 -16.72 -7.04 -3.75
CA MET A 96 -16.23 -6.83 -5.12
C MET A 96 -15.59 -8.11 -5.67
N ILE A 97 -14.71 -8.75 -4.90
CA ILE A 97 -14.07 -10.01 -5.31
C ILE A 97 -15.10 -11.14 -5.44
N ALA A 98 -15.98 -11.30 -4.45
CA ALA A 98 -16.94 -12.40 -4.42
C ALA A 98 -17.97 -12.36 -5.55
N ASN A 99 -18.34 -11.15 -6.01
CA ASN A 99 -19.36 -10.99 -7.05
C ASN A 99 -18.78 -10.78 -8.46
N SER A 100 -17.49 -10.51 -8.60
CA SER A 100 -16.88 -10.21 -9.91
C SER A 100 -15.96 -11.31 -10.44
N ILE A 101 -15.58 -12.28 -9.60
CA ILE A 101 -14.73 -13.42 -10.00
C ILE A 101 -15.52 -14.72 -9.87
N ASP A 102 -15.78 -15.38 -10.99
CA ASP A 102 -16.45 -16.68 -11.04
C ASP A 102 -15.64 -17.77 -10.33
N ASN A 103 -16.36 -18.66 -9.63
CA ASN A 103 -15.81 -19.83 -8.93
C ASN A 103 -14.72 -19.47 -7.90
N ILE A 104 -14.85 -18.33 -7.22
CA ILE A 104 -13.94 -17.96 -6.14
C ILE A 104 -14.09 -18.94 -4.95
N PRO A 105 -12.99 -19.42 -4.34
CA PRO A 105 -13.08 -20.23 -3.14
C PRO A 105 -13.62 -19.40 -1.96
N PRO A 106 -14.08 -20.04 -0.87
CA PRO A 106 -14.61 -19.32 0.28
C PRO A 106 -13.59 -18.30 0.83
N ILE A 107 -14.08 -17.11 1.16
CA ILE A 107 -13.25 -15.96 1.53
C ILE A 107 -13.25 -15.75 3.05
N ILE A 108 -12.07 -15.65 3.65
CA ILE A 108 -11.94 -15.05 5.00
C ILE A 108 -12.07 -13.53 4.83
N SER A 109 -13.17 -13.00 5.36
CA SER A 109 -13.59 -11.60 5.17
C SER A 109 -13.63 -10.78 6.46
N GLU A 110 -13.14 -11.34 7.57
CA GLU A 110 -13.29 -10.69 8.87
C GLU A 110 -12.60 -9.32 8.92
N PRO A 111 -13.32 -8.24 9.30
CA PRO A 111 -12.78 -6.89 9.27
C PRO A 111 -11.62 -6.74 10.26
N ILE A 112 -10.55 -6.11 9.79
CA ILE A 112 -9.32 -5.90 10.53
C ILE A 112 -9.30 -4.46 11.05
N TYR A 113 -9.31 -4.35 12.38
CA TYR A 113 -9.08 -3.10 13.10
C TYR A 113 -7.71 -3.21 13.79
N ALA A 114 -6.68 -2.62 13.19
CA ALA A 114 -5.29 -2.80 13.56
C ALA A 114 -4.76 -1.79 14.58
N TYR A 115 -5.61 -0.90 15.11
CA TYR A 115 -5.21 0.14 16.07
C TYR A 115 -4.96 -0.34 17.50
N GLY A 116 -5.01 -1.65 17.76
CA GLY A 116 -4.76 -2.20 19.09
C GLY A 116 -4.75 -3.72 19.15
N GLU A 117 -3.96 -4.27 20.06
CA GLU A 117 -3.82 -5.72 20.25
C GLU A 117 -5.15 -6.40 20.58
N LYS A 118 -6.02 -5.73 21.35
CA LYS A 118 -7.35 -6.27 21.71
C LYS A 118 -8.20 -6.51 20.46
N GLN A 119 -8.16 -5.61 19.50
CA GLN A 119 -8.90 -5.69 18.25
C GLN A 119 -8.31 -6.75 17.32
N LEU A 120 -6.99 -6.78 17.17
CA LEU A 120 -6.30 -7.84 16.42
C LEU A 120 -6.55 -9.23 17.01
N LYS A 121 -6.61 -9.34 18.35
CA LYS A 121 -6.98 -10.59 19.04
C LYS A 121 -8.42 -11.01 18.75
N LYS A 122 -9.36 -10.06 18.70
CA LYS A 122 -10.75 -10.37 18.28
C LYS A 122 -10.79 -10.88 16.84
N TRP A 123 -10.08 -10.22 15.92
CA TRP A 123 -9.98 -10.65 14.53
C TRP A 123 -9.36 -12.05 14.42
N ALA A 124 -8.25 -12.31 15.13
CA ALA A 124 -7.56 -13.59 15.13
C ALA A 124 -8.45 -14.72 15.66
N PHE A 125 -9.26 -14.48 16.69
CA PHE A 125 -10.21 -15.47 17.19
C PHE A 125 -11.35 -15.77 16.24
N LYS A 126 -11.93 -14.74 15.61
CA LYS A 126 -12.99 -14.95 14.60
C LYS A 126 -12.46 -15.76 13.42
N THR A 127 -11.33 -15.34 12.87
CA THR A 127 -10.63 -16.02 11.77
C THR A 127 -10.24 -17.45 12.15
N GLY A 128 -9.65 -17.65 13.32
CA GLY A 128 -9.27 -18.97 13.79
C GLY A 128 -10.47 -19.90 14.05
N LYS A 129 -11.63 -19.35 14.45
CA LYS A 129 -12.88 -20.12 14.59
C LYS A 129 -13.41 -20.61 13.24
N ILE A 130 -13.37 -19.76 12.21
CA ILE A 130 -13.70 -20.15 10.83
C ILE A 130 -12.80 -21.33 10.39
N LEU A 131 -11.52 -21.25 10.73
CA LEU A 131 -10.52 -22.28 10.44
C LEU A 131 -10.54 -23.48 11.40
N LYS A 132 -11.49 -23.52 12.34
CA LYS A 132 -11.64 -24.59 13.36
C LYS A 132 -10.38 -24.85 14.18
N VAL A 133 -9.59 -23.80 14.47
CA VAL A 133 -8.36 -23.88 15.25
C VAL A 133 -8.61 -23.61 16.74
N ASN A 134 -7.87 -24.27 17.62
CA ASN A 134 -8.00 -24.07 19.06
C ASN A 134 -7.48 -22.69 19.53
N ARG A 135 -8.02 -22.21 20.66
CA ARG A 135 -7.74 -20.89 21.23
C ARG A 135 -6.27 -20.66 21.61
N LEU A 136 -5.57 -21.68 22.10
CA LEU A 136 -4.17 -21.55 22.51
C LEU A 136 -3.26 -21.34 21.30
N LEU A 137 -3.47 -22.12 20.25
CA LEU A 137 -2.73 -22.01 19.00
C LEU A 137 -2.98 -20.65 18.32
N ILE A 138 -4.23 -20.16 18.31
CA ILE A 138 -4.56 -18.82 17.79
C ILE A 138 -3.78 -17.72 18.52
N ASN A 139 -3.73 -17.76 19.87
CA ASN A 139 -2.99 -16.77 20.64
C ASN A 139 -1.48 -16.82 20.34
N ASN A 140 -0.92 -18.03 20.24
CA ASN A 140 0.50 -18.21 19.93
C ASN A 140 0.85 -17.73 18.52
N ALA A 141 0.01 -18.05 17.52
CA ALA A 141 0.16 -17.58 16.15
C ALA A 141 0.08 -16.06 16.07
N LEU A 142 -0.87 -15.43 16.76
CA LEU A 142 -1.00 -13.98 16.80
C LEU A 142 0.25 -13.31 17.41
N LYS A 143 0.75 -13.81 18.55
CA LYS A 143 1.97 -13.26 19.19
C LYS A 143 3.18 -13.32 18.25
N LYS A 144 3.37 -14.46 17.58
CA LYS A 144 4.46 -14.63 16.60
C LYS A 144 4.30 -13.72 15.39
N ALA A 145 3.08 -13.60 14.86
CA ALA A 145 2.78 -12.72 13.73
C ALA A 145 3.04 -11.24 14.07
N LEU A 146 2.64 -10.78 15.25
CA LEU A 146 2.92 -9.42 15.73
C LEU A 146 4.42 -9.16 15.86
N LYS A 147 5.18 -10.12 16.41
CA LYS A 147 6.64 -10.00 16.52
C LYS A 147 7.30 -9.90 15.15
N VAL A 148 6.90 -10.73 14.19
CA VAL A 148 7.41 -10.66 12.81
C VAL A 148 7.08 -9.32 12.17
N GLN A 149 5.87 -8.80 12.35
CA GLN A 149 5.47 -7.50 11.79
C GLN A 149 6.24 -6.33 12.41
N GLN A 150 6.57 -6.39 13.71
CA GLN A 150 7.36 -5.36 14.38
C GLN A 150 8.83 -5.33 13.92
N GLN A 151 9.36 -6.47 13.49
CA GLN A 151 10.73 -6.61 12.97
C GLN A 151 10.82 -6.35 11.47
N TYR A 152 9.68 -6.20 10.80
CA TYR A 152 9.64 -5.92 9.38
C TYR A 152 9.82 -4.43 9.14
N GLU A 153 10.96 -4.08 8.55
CA GLU A 153 11.23 -2.76 8.04
C GLU A 153 10.83 -2.70 6.57
N SER A 154 9.94 -1.77 6.24
CA SER A 154 9.58 -1.41 4.87
C SER A 154 10.09 -0.01 4.58
N GLY A 155 10.15 0.35 3.30
CA GLY A 155 10.54 1.68 2.85
C GLY A 155 11.86 1.68 2.08
N ILE A 156 12.16 2.84 1.51
CA ILE A 156 13.38 3.10 0.75
C ILE A 156 14.01 4.35 1.34
N ASN A 157 15.28 4.27 1.73
CA ASN A 157 16.11 5.41 2.09
C ASN A 157 17.47 5.26 1.40
N ASN A 158 17.66 5.96 0.29
CA ASN A 158 18.92 5.94 -0.42
C ASN A 158 19.86 7.03 0.11
N GLU A 159 20.80 6.63 0.96
CA GLU A 159 21.69 7.58 1.65
C GLU A 159 22.81 8.14 0.76
N ASN A 160 23.27 7.36 -0.23
CA ASN A 160 24.47 7.60 -1.03
C ASN A 160 24.29 8.53 -2.25
N PHE A 161 23.24 9.34 -2.27
CA PHE A 161 22.96 10.26 -3.37
C PHE A 161 23.05 11.71 -2.90
N SER A 162 23.64 12.58 -3.73
CA SER A 162 23.77 14.02 -3.45
C SER A 162 22.41 14.72 -3.52
N LYS A 163 21.57 14.34 -4.49
CA LYS A 163 20.19 14.81 -4.64
C LYS A 163 19.23 13.74 -4.15
N LYS A 164 18.24 14.14 -3.36
CA LYS A 164 17.24 13.24 -2.77
C LYS A 164 15.84 13.77 -2.99
N ILE A 165 14.90 12.87 -3.26
CA ILE A 165 13.48 13.21 -3.37
C ILE A 165 12.65 12.43 -2.37
N ALA A 166 11.54 13.02 -1.94
CA ALA A 166 10.50 12.29 -1.22
C ALA A 166 9.59 11.61 -2.26
N LEU A 167 9.58 10.28 -2.28
CA LEU A 167 8.67 9.50 -3.11
C LEU A 167 7.44 9.14 -2.27
N ILE A 168 6.31 9.71 -2.63
CA ILE A 168 5.07 9.67 -1.86
C ILE A 168 4.02 8.92 -2.65
N GLY A 169 3.28 8.04 -2.01
CA GLY A 169 2.19 7.31 -2.63
C GLY A 169 1.75 6.18 -1.73
N HIS A 170 0.66 5.53 -2.09
CA HIS A 170 0.24 4.34 -1.35
C HIS A 170 1.28 3.21 -1.52
N PRO A 171 1.47 2.33 -0.52
CA PRO A 171 2.48 1.26 -0.61
C PRO A 171 2.35 0.39 -1.85
N TYR A 172 1.12 0.12 -2.31
CA TYR A 172 0.88 -0.66 -3.53
C TYR A 172 1.27 0.06 -4.81
N ASN A 173 1.38 1.40 -4.81
CA ASN A 173 1.90 2.17 -5.94
C ASN A 173 3.42 2.28 -5.90
N ILE A 174 4.02 2.28 -4.72
CA ILE A 174 5.46 2.46 -4.55
C ILE A 174 6.23 1.14 -4.70
N PHE A 175 5.69 0.03 -4.19
CA PHE A 175 6.42 -1.25 -4.11
C PHE A 175 6.05 -2.26 -5.19
N ASP A 176 5.02 -1.98 -5.99
CA ASP A 176 4.68 -2.79 -7.16
C ASP A 176 5.42 -2.28 -8.40
N ASN A 177 6.55 -2.94 -8.69
CA ASN A 177 7.47 -2.53 -9.76
C ASN A 177 6.85 -2.57 -11.16
N TYR A 178 5.83 -3.42 -11.37
CA TYR A 178 5.19 -3.55 -12.67
C TYR A 178 4.32 -2.33 -12.97
N ILE A 179 3.49 -1.92 -12.01
CA ILE A 179 2.57 -0.79 -12.22
C ILE A 179 3.29 0.56 -12.18
N ASN A 180 4.33 0.69 -11.35
CA ASN A 180 5.08 1.93 -11.25
C ASN A 180 6.22 2.03 -12.27
N MET A 181 6.40 1.00 -13.10
CA MET A 181 7.42 0.93 -14.14
C MET A 181 8.83 1.15 -13.57
N ASP A 182 9.15 0.45 -12.47
CA ASP A 182 10.46 0.46 -11.82
C ASP A 182 10.96 1.88 -11.45
N ILE A 183 10.06 2.78 -11.04
CA ILE A 183 10.36 4.21 -10.89
C ILE A 183 11.56 4.50 -9.98
N THR A 184 11.71 3.77 -8.87
CA THR A 184 12.86 3.94 -7.98
C THR A 184 14.17 3.60 -8.69
N LYS A 185 14.20 2.55 -9.52
CA LYS A 185 15.40 2.20 -10.29
C LYS A 185 15.71 3.27 -11.34
N LYS A 186 14.69 3.85 -11.97
CA LYS A 186 14.84 4.92 -12.96
C LYS A 186 15.42 6.19 -12.33
N LEU A 187 14.89 6.62 -11.19
CA LEU A 187 15.43 7.74 -10.42
C LEU A 187 16.88 7.51 -9.98
N ASN A 188 17.19 6.31 -9.48
CA ASN A 188 18.56 5.98 -9.08
C ASN A 188 19.54 6.02 -10.28
N LYS A 189 19.10 5.62 -11.49
CA LYS A 189 19.90 5.74 -12.72
C LYS A 189 20.15 7.20 -13.11
N LEU A 190 19.21 8.10 -12.82
CA LEU A 190 19.36 9.55 -12.99
C LEU A 190 20.21 10.19 -11.87
N GLY A 191 20.76 9.41 -10.93
CA GLY A 191 21.57 9.93 -9.84
C GLY A 191 20.77 10.57 -8.70
N ILE A 192 19.47 10.24 -8.59
CA ILE A 192 18.58 10.77 -7.56
C ILE A 192 18.23 9.68 -6.55
N GLY A 193 18.47 9.94 -5.27
CA GLY A 193 18.09 9.05 -4.18
C GLY A 193 16.63 9.21 -3.78
N VAL A 194 16.00 8.11 -3.37
CA VAL A 194 14.60 8.08 -2.93
C VAL A 194 14.50 7.92 -1.41
N ILE A 195 13.59 8.67 -0.79
CA ILE A 195 13.13 8.48 0.59
C ILE A 195 11.60 8.28 0.60
N THR A 196 11.10 7.27 1.30
CA THR A 196 9.65 7.00 1.45
C THR A 196 9.13 7.21 2.88
N GLU A 197 7.80 7.23 3.06
CA GLU A 197 7.14 7.57 4.33
C GLU A 197 7.56 6.68 5.50
N GLU A 198 7.91 5.43 5.23
CA GLU A 198 8.20 4.43 6.25
C GLU A 198 9.49 4.72 7.00
N CYS A 199 10.39 5.50 6.42
CA CYS A 199 11.64 5.92 7.04
C CYS A 199 11.44 7.06 8.06
N LEU A 200 10.23 7.65 8.13
CA LEU A 200 9.93 8.74 9.06
C LEU A 200 9.08 8.25 10.24
N GLY A 201 9.57 8.51 11.45
CA GLY A 201 8.84 8.18 12.68
C GLY A 201 7.50 8.91 12.78
N GLN A 202 6.46 8.19 13.25
CA GLN A 202 5.09 8.71 13.37
C GLN A 202 4.98 10.00 14.20
N ASN A 203 5.90 10.22 15.14
CA ASN A 203 5.95 11.45 15.93
C ASN A 203 6.19 12.71 15.07
N TYR A 204 7.00 12.61 14.02
CA TYR A 204 7.27 13.72 13.10
C TYR A 204 6.06 13.99 12.20
N ILE A 205 5.48 12.93 11.62
CA ILE A 205 4.23 13.01 10.84
C ILE A 205 3.12 13.67 11.67
N ASN A 206 2.96 13.26 12.94
CA ASN A 206 1.96 13.82 13.84
C ASN A 206 2.17 15.30 14.15
N LYS A 207 3.41 15.79 14.16
CA LYS A 207 3.70 17.22 14.38
C LYS A 207 3.23 18.07 13.21
N GLU A 208 3.49 17.63 11.98
CA GLU A 208 3.06 18.33 10.77
C GLU A 208 1.54 18.31 10.62
N VAL A 209 0.91 17.15 10.83
CA VAL A 209 -0.56 17.00 10.74
C VAL A 209 -1.30 17.91 11.72
N LYS A 210 -0.73 18.22 12.89
CA LYS A 210 -1.33 19.14 13.87
C LYS A 210 -1.41 20.59 13.39
N ARG A 211 -0.70 20.95 12.31
CA ARG A 211 -0.75 22.28 11.70
C ARG A 211 -1.97 22.48 10.80
N LEU A 212 -2.56 21.39 10.31
CA LEU A 212 -3.80 21.46 9.56
C LEU A 212 -4.94 21.92 10.46
N TYR A 213 -5.84 22.72 9.89
CA TYR A 213 -7.09 23.14 10.56
C TYR A 213 -7.88 21.94 11.10
N LYS A 214 -7.86 20.82 10.37
CA LYS A 214 -8.49 19.57 10.77
C LYS A 214 -7.61 18.38 10.40
N LYS A 215 -7.47 17.45 11.34
CA LYS A 215 -6.80 16.18 11.12
C LYS A 215 -7.49 15.40 9.98
N PRO A 216 -6.74 14.89 8.97
CA PRO A 216 -7.31 14.06 7.93
C PRO A 216 -7.96 12.79 8.49
N PHE A 217 -9.09 12.40 7.91
CA PHE A 217 -9.84 11.22 8.31
C PHE A 217 -9.18 9.90 7.87
N TRP A 218 -8.44 9.93 6.75
CA TRP A 218 -7.79 8.75 6.19
C TRP A 218 -6.33 8.63 6.63
N THR A 219 -5.95 7.44 7.12
CA THR A 219 -4.59 7.23 7.68
C THR A 219 -3.49 7.47 6.66
N PHE A 220 -3.63 6.98 5.42
CA PHE A 220 -2.59 7.16 4.41
C PHE A 220 -2.46 8.62 3.95
N VAL A 221 -3.56 9.37 3.91
CA VAL A 221 -3.53 10.82 3.65
C VAL A 221 -2.75 11.55 4.72
N ARG A 222 -3.07 11.25 5.98
CA ARG A 222 -2.39 11.83 7.13
C ARG A 222 -0.88 11.57 7.06
N ASN A 223 -0.49 10.35 6.71
CA ASN A 223 0.91 9.98 6.58
C ASN A 223 1.57 10.72 5.41
N SER A 224 1.00 10.64 4.20
CA SER A 224 1.53 11.31 3.01
C SER A 224 1.70 12.81 3.24
N TYR A 225 0.71 13.49 3.82
CA TYR A 225 0.81 14.91 4.20
C TYR A 225 1.97 15.15 5.16
N GLY A 226 1.94 14.47 6.32
CA GLY A 226 2.90 14.75 7.37
C GLY A 226 4.33 14.41 6.97
N PHE A 227 4.50 13.40 6.13
CA PHE A 227 5.79 13.07 5.51
C PHE A 227 6.23 14.16 4.53
N ALA A 228 5.39 14.53 3.56
CA ALA A 228 5.70 15.57 2.58
C ALA A 228 6.07 16.90 3.24
N SER A 229 5.21 17.39 4.14
CA SER A 229 5.40 18.64 4.88
C SER A 229 6.68 18.60 5.71
N TYR A 230 6.98 17.47 6.36
CA TYR A 230 8.19 17.35 7.16
C TYR A 230 9.44 17.42 6.28
N MET A 231 9.46 16.69 5.17
CA MET A 231 10.58 16.64 4.25
C MET A 231 10.84 18.02 3.60
N ALA A 232 9.78 18.69 3.14
CA ALA A 232 9.85 20.02 2.54
C ALA A 232 10.34 21.07 3.55
N ARG A 233 9.64 21.22 4.69
CA ARG A 233 9.93 22.30 5.66
C ARG A 233 11.30 22.18 6.30
N ASN A 234 11.81 20.96 6.48
CA ASN A 234 13.15 20.73 7.05
C ASN A 234 14.25 20.66 5.97
N LYS A 235 13.90 20.86 4.69
CA LYS A 235 14.83 20.82 3.54
C LYS A 235 15.67 19.54 3.50
N ILE A 236 15.02 18.40 3.79
CA ILE A 236 15.67 17.08 3.79
C ILE A 236 15.78 16.52 2.37
N VAL A 237 14.91 16.99 1.47
CA VAL A 237 14.82 16.57 0.07
C VAL A 237 14.84 17.79 -0.84
N ASP A 238 15.33 17.60 -2.06
CA ASP A 238 15.38 18.59 -3.13
C ASP A 238 14.05 18.69 -3.90
N GLY A 239 13.19 17.67 -3.81
CA GLY A 239 11.91 17.63 -4.49
C GLY A 239 10.98 16.53 -4.00
N ILE A 240 9.74 16.56 -4.46
CA ILE A 240 8.70 15.58 -4.14
C ILE A 240 8.17 14.96 -5.42
N ILE A 241 8.08 13.63 -5.46
CA ILE A 241 7.34 12.91 -6.51
C ILE A 241 6.18 12.20 -5.84
N TYR A 242 4.96 12.53 -6.26
CA TYR A 242 3.73 11.89 -5.77
C TYR A 242 3.18 10.91 -6.80
N ILE A 243 3.11 9.63 -6.44
CA ILE A 243 2.56 8.54 -7.23
C ILE A 243 1.10 8.30 -6.85
N SER A 244 0.21 8.75 -7.73
CA SER A 244 -1.24 8.56 -7.63
C SER A 244 -1.70 7.49 -8.61
N SER A 245 -2.88 6.92 -8.39
CA SER A 245 -3.54 6.05 -9.36
C SER A 245 -4.78 6.72 -9.91
N PHE A 246 -5.08 6.48 -11.19
CA PHE A 246 -6.36 6.84 -11.77
C PHE A 246 -7.51 6.24 -10.94
N GLY A 247 -8.57 7.03 -10.73
CA GLY A 247 -9.70 6.66 -9.86
C GLY A 247 -9.43 6.76 -8.35
N CYS A 248 -8.25 7.20 -7.90
CA CYS A 248 -7.99 7.45 -6.48
C CYS A 248 -8.45 8.86 -6.07
N GLY A 249 -9.71 8.99 -5.65
CA GLY A 249 -10.31 10.30 -5.35
C GLY A 249 -9.70 11.05 -4.16
N ILE A 250 -9.02 10.36 -3.25
CA ILE A 250 -8.43 10.95 -2.05
C ILE A 250 -7.07 11.61 -2.37
N ASP A 251 -6.35 11.10 -3.37
CA ASP A 251 -5.01 11.56 -3.74
C ASP A 251 -5.01 12.99 -4.31
N SER A 252 -6.09 13.39 -4.99
CA SER A 252 -6.23 14.75 -5.54
C SER A 252 -6.31 15.82 -4.46
N VAL A 253 -6.98 15.53 -3.34
CA VAL A 253 -7.14 16.48 -2.23
C VAL A 253 -5.81 16.65 -1.48
N ILE A 254 -5.10 15.55 -1.25
CA ILE A 254 -3.83 15.60 -0.51
C ILE A 254 -2.72 16.28 -1.29
N LEU A 255 -2.62 16.03 -2.59
CA LEU A 255 -1.61 16.67 -3.42
C LEU A 255 -1.75 18.20 -3.38
N GLU A 256 -2.98 18.71 -3.42
CA GLU A 256 -3.26 20.14 -3.29
C GLU A 256 -2.87 20.68 -1.92
N LEU A 257 -3.14 19.94 -0.84
CA LEU A 257 -2.70 20.32 0.50
C LEU A 257 -1.17 20.38 0.60
N ILE A 258 -0.44 19.45 -0.03
CA ILE A 258 1.03 19.44 -0.02
C ILE A 258 1.57 20.61 -0.83
N LYS A 259 1.00 20.92 -2.00
CA LYS A 259 1.42 22.06 -2.83
C LYS A 259 1.28 23.41 -2.12
N ASN A 260 0.25 23.56 -1.29
CA ASN A 260 0.02 24.79 -0.52
C ASN A 260 0.94 24.96 0.70
N GLU A 261 1.77 23.97 1.04
CA GLU A 261 2.63 24.02 2.23
C GLU A 261 3.95 24.78 2.01
N ASP A 262 4.58 24.56 0.87
CA ASP A 262 5.84 25.20 0.50
C ASP A 262 5.96 25.27 -1.02
N GLU A 263 5.67 26.45 -1.58
CA GLU A 263 5.75 26.69 -3.04
C GLU A 263 7.16 26.54 -3.61
N LYS A 264 8.20 26.45 -2.76
CA LYS A 264 9.59 26.40 -3.21
C LYS A 264 10.09 24.99 -3.49
N VAL A 265 9.43 23.96 -2.96
CA VAL A 265 9.86 22.58 -3.19
C VAL A 265 9.22 22.09 -4.49
N PRO A 266 10.00 21.70 -5.51
CA PRO A 266 9.43 21.21 -6.76
C PRO A 266 8.66 19.90 -6.55
N ILE A 267 7.44 19.84 -7.11
CA ILE A 267 6.54 18.68 -6.97
C ILE A 267 6.15 18.14 -8.36
N LEU A 268 6.36 16.85 -8.56
CA LEU A 268 5.88 16.10 -9.73
C LEU A 268 4.79 15.10 -9.32
N GLU A 269 3.62 15.16 -9.95
CA GLU A 269 2.58 14.13 -9.82
C GLU A 269 2.69 13.13 -10.97
N ILE A 270 2.88 11.84 -10.67
CA ILE A 270 2.78 10.76 -11.65
C ILE A 270 1.50 9.99 -11.38
N LYS A 271 0.62 9.95 -12.38
CA LYS A 271 -0.65 9.25 -12.32
C LYS A 271 -0.51 7.94 -13.08
N LEU A 272 -0.68 6.82 -12.37
CA LEU A 272 -0.65 5.48 -12.93
C LEU A 272 -2.05 5.07 -13.38
N ASP A 273 -2.16 4.47 -14.56
CA ASP A 273 -3.38 3.90 -15.09
C ASP A 273 -3.13 2.49 -15.68
N GLU A 274 -4.15 1.90 -16.31
CA GLU A 274 -4.06 0.58 -16.92
C GLU A 274 -3.11 0.54 -18.13
N GLN A 275 -2.84 1.69 -18.75
CA GLN A 275 -1.96 1.81 -19.90
C GLN A 275 -0.53 2.07 -19.42
N ARG A 276 0.41 1.22 -19.84
CA ARG A 276 1.82 1.39 -19.49
C ARG A 276 2.46 2.46 -20.37
N GLY A 277 2.19 3.73 -20.06
CA GLY A 277 2.76 4.91 -20.71
C GLY A 277 4.23 5.16 -20.35
N GLU A 278 5.09 4.15 -20.48
CA GLU A 278 6.43 4.13 -19.90
C GLU A 278 7.32 5.27 -20.42
N ALA A 279 7.35 5.48 -21.74
CA ALA A 279 8.11 6.57 -22.35
C ALA A 279 7.69 7.96 -21.83
N GLY A 280 6.39 8.14 -21.56
CA GLY A 280 5.87 9.40 -21.02
C GLY A 280 6.30 9.63 -19.57
N ILE A 281 6.49 8.58 -18.78
CA ILE A 281 7.05 8.70 -17.43
C ILE A 281 8.53 9.03 -17.50
N ASP A 282 9.28 8.36 -18.38
CA ASP A 282 10.72 8.57 -18.50
C ASP A 282 11.06 10.03 -18.85
N THR A 283 10.42 10.61 -19.87
CA THR A 283 10.61 12.03 -20.22
C THR A 283 10.29 12.97 -19.06
N ARG A 284 9.27 12.66 -18.26
CA ARG A 284 8.86 13.50 -17.12
C ARG A 284 9.85 13.40 -15.96
N LEU A 285 10.43 12.22 -15.73
CA LEU A 285 11.48 12.02 -14.73
C LEU A 285 12.79 12.72 -15.14
N GLU A 286 13.15 12.65 -16.42
CA GLU A 286 14.30 13.39 -16.97
C GLU A 286 14.12 14.90 -16.80
N ALA A 287 12.98 15.45 -17.23
CA ALA A 287 12.69 16.87 -17.07
C ALA A 287 12.66 17.31 -15.59
N PHE A 288 12.16 16.47 -14.70
CA PHE A 288 12.18 16.73 -13.26
C PHE A 288 13.60 16.69 -12.70
N SER A 289 14.43 15.75 -13.14
CA SER A 289 15.85 15.67 -12.78
C SER A 289 16.61 16.93 -13.18
N ASP A 290 16.41 17.41 -14.41
CA ASP A 290 17.06 18.64 -14.90
C ASP A 290 16.66 19.87 -14.07
N MET A 291 15.38 19.97 -13.70
CA MET A 291 14.89 21.03 -12.83
C MET A 291 15.57 21.01 -11.45
N LEU A 292 15.79 19.83 -10.86
CA LEU A 292 16.47 19.69 -9.55
C LEU A 292 17.96 20.05 -9.58
N GLN A 293 18.59 20.04 -10.76
CA GLN A 293 20.00 20.46 -10.92
C GLN A 293 20.15 21.98 -10.97
N ILE A 294 19.09 22.71 -11.34
CA ILE A 294 19.09 24.17 -11.48
C ILE A 294 18.71 24.87 -10.16
N SER A 295 18.05 24.16 -9.24
CA SER A 295 17.63 24.62 -7.89
C SER A 295 18.69 24.40 -6.81
#